data_AF-A0A1A8W375-F1
#
_entry.id   AF-A0A1A8W375-F1
#
_cell.length_a   1.000
_cell.length_b   1.000
_cell.length_c   1.000
_cell.angle_alpha   90.00
_cell.angle_beta   90.00
_cell.angle_gamma   90.00
#
_symmetry.space_group_name_H-M   'P 1'
#
loop_
_entity.id
_entity.type
_entity.pdbx_description
1 polymer ?
#
loop_
_entity_poly.entity_id
_entity_poly.type
_entity_poly.pdbx_seq_one_letter_code
_entity_poly.pdbx_strand_id
1 'polypeptide(L)'
;MHGALFNSIAVIAENIDDQIVKEYISAEKINNMHKIILKVDDSNELKKLSSVLDKESLKYKIWIEYPENVLSAVAIKPYYKDTVKDYFKKYQLLRKL
;
A
#
# COMPACT_ATOMS: atom_id res chain seq x y z
N MET A 1 9.36 -5.14 9.09
CA MET A 1 9.53 -3.76 8.58
C MET A 1 10.11 -3.71 7.17
N HIS A 2 11.04 -4.60 6.80
CA HIS A 2 11.64 -4.66 5.46
C HIS A 2 10.63 -4.92 4.32
N GLY A 3 9.67 -5.84 4.49
CA GLY A 3 8.68 -6.17 3.44
C GLY A 3 7.81 -4.99 2.97
N ALA A 4 7.48 -4.05 3.87
CA ALA A 4 6.66 -2.88 3.54
C ALA A 4 7.38 -1.86 2.64
N LEU A 5 8.73 -1.84 2.66
CA LEU A 5 9.53 -0.99 1.79
C LEU A 5 9.56 -1.55 0.36
N PHE A 6 9.89 -2.84 0.22
CA PHE A 6 9.96 -3.53 -1.08
C PHE A 6 8.65 -3.42 -1.86
N ASN A 7 7.51 -3.67 -1.21
CA ASN A 7 6.21 -3.58 -1.88
C ASN A 7 5.87 -2.17 -2.37
N SER A 8 6.27 -1.13 -1.62
CA SER A 8 6.01 0.25 -2.02
C SER A 8 6.80 0.62 -3.28
N ILE A 9 8.05 0.17 -3.37
CA ILE A 9 8.88 0.36 -4.55
C ILE A 9 8.31 -0.43 -5.73
N ALA A 10 7.97 -1.70 -5.52
CA ALA A 10 7.42 -2.56 -6.57
C ALA A 10 6.13 -2.01 -7.17
N VAL A 11 5.17 -1.59 -6.33
CA VAL A 11 3.88 -1.06 -6.83
C VAL A 11 4.04 0.27 -7.54
N ILE A 12 5.01 1.11 -7.14
CA ILE A 12 5.34 2.34 -7.86
C ILE A 12 5.97 1.99 -9.22
N ALA A 13 6.97 1.11 -9.24
CA ALA A 13 7.69 0.73 -10.46
C ALA A 13 6.77 0.11 -11.52
N GLU A 14 5.84 -0.76 -11.12
CA GLU A 14 4.88 -1.38 -12.05
C GLU A 14 3.83 -0.42 -12.59
N ASN A 15 3.64 0.72 -11.94
CA ASN A 15 2.67 1.74 -12.33
C ASN A 15 3.36 3.07 -12.65
N ILE A 16 4.63 3.03 -13.05
CA ILE A 16 5.46 4.22 -13.26
C ILE A 16 4.89 5.16 -14.34
N ASP A 17 4.09 4.62 -15.25
CA ASP A 17 3.49 5.39 -16.33
C ASP A 17 2.21 6.14 -15.95
N ASP A 18 1.60 5.80 -14.81
CA ASP A 18 0.40 6.42 -14.30
C ASP A 18 0.66 7.88 -13.87
N GLN A 19 -0.25 8.79 -14.25
CA GLN A 19 -0.06 10.23 -14.03
C GLN A 19 0.03 10.60 -12.54
N ILE A 20 -0.74 9.94 -11.67
CA ILE A 20 -0.70 10.19 -10.22
C ILE A 20 0.64 9.71 -9.65
N VAL A 21 1.16 8.59 -10.16
CA VAL A 21 2.47 8.07 -9.74
C VAL A 21 3.58 9.02 -10.16
N LYS A 22 3.59 9.46 -11.43
CA LYS A 22 4.55 10.44 -11.97
C LYS A 22 4.54 11.73 -11.17
N GLU A 23 3.36 12.24 -10.83
CA GLU A 23 3.20 13.43 -9.99
C GLU A 23 3.72 13.19 -8.56
N TYR A 24 3.41 12.04 -7.95
CA TYR A 24 3.80 11.70 -6.59
C TYR A 24 5.33 11.60 -6.42
N ILE A 25 6.05 11.06 -7.41
CA ILE A 25 7.51 10.88 -7.37
C ILE A 25 8.29 12.00 -8.08
N SER A 26 7.62 13.06 -8.55
CA SER A 26 8.28 14.14 -9.29
C SER A 26 9.31 14.87 -8.43
N ALA A 27 10.33 15.48 -9.05
CA ALA A 27 11.36 16.24 -8.32
C ALA A 27 10.76 17.36 -7.43
N GLU A 28 9.61 17.92 -7.83
CA GLU A 28 8.91 18.96 -7.07
C GLU A 28 8.19 18.41 -5.83
N LYS A 29 7.67 17.17 -5.89
CA LYS A 29 6.86 16.57 -4.82
C LYS A 29 7.57 15.52 -3.99
N ILE A 30 8.72 15.00 -4.44
CA ILE A 30 9.45 13.90 -3.78
C ILE A 30 9.74 14.21 -2.30
N ASN A 31 10.06 15.47 -1.97
CA ASN A 31 10.33 15.91 -0.60
C ASN A 31 9.08 16.12 0.26
N ASN A 32 7.90 16.12 -0.35
CA ASN A 32 6.59 16.26 0.29
C ASN A 32 5.76 14.96 0.22
N MET A 33 6.39 13.83 -0.13
CA MET A 33 5.73 12.52 -0.16
C MET A 33 5.23 12.15 1.23
N HIS A 34 3.96 11.76 1.31
CA HIS A 34 3.33 11.32 2.56
C HIS A 34 2.88 9.87 2.45
N LYS A 35 3.57 8.98 3.17
CA LYS A 35 3.18 7.58 3.32
C LYS A 35 2.46 7.37 4.65
N ILE A 36 1.32 6.69 4.60
CA ILE A 36 0.60 6.22 5.78
C ILE A 36 0.86 4.72 5.94
N ILE A 37 1.27 4.31 7.13
CA ILE A 37 1.42 2.89 7.48
C ILE A 37 0.32 2.55 8.47
N LEU A 38 -0.46 1.52 8.15
CA LEU A 38 -1.59 1.06 8.95
C LEU A 38 -1.29 -0.33 9.50
N LYS A 39 -1.72 -0.57 10.74
CA LYS A 39 -1.62 -1.87 11.40
C LYS A 39 -2.85 -2.70 11.05
N VAL A 40 -2.60 -3.98 10.71
CA VAL A 40 -3.62 -5.00 10.54
C VAL A 40 -3.20 -6.19 11.39
N ASP A 41 -4.06 -6.64 12.30
CA ASP A 41 -3.72 -7.65 13.30
C ASP A 41 -3.89 -9.09 12.80
N ASP A 42 -4.69 -9.31 11.75
CA ASP A 42 -5.01 -10.63 11.20
C ASP A 42 -4.70 -10.70 9.69
N SER A 43 -3.92 -11.71 9.29
CA SER A 43 -3.62 -12.00 7.87
C SER A 43 -4.88 -12.23 7.02
N ASN A 44 -5.98 -12.74 7.61
CA ASN A 44 -7.26 -12.89 6.91
C ASN A 44 -7.90 -11.53 6.59
N GLU A 45 -7.67 -10.51 7.41
CA GLU A 45 -8.12 -9.15 7.08
C GLU A 45 -7.35 -8.57 5.89
N LEU A 46 -6.06 -8.89 5.76
CA LEU A 46 -5.29 -8.51 4.59
C LEU A 46 -5.79 -9.23 3.33
N LYS A 47 -6.16 -10.51 3.41
CA LYS A 47 -6.79 -11.25 2.30
C LYS A 47 -8.12 -10.61 1.88
N LYS A 48 -8.99 -10.28 2.84
CA LYS A 48 -10.25 -9.57 2.59
C LYS A 48 -10.00 -8.21 1.95
N LEU A 49 -9.00 -7.46 2.43
CA LEU A 49 -8.61 -6.19 1.84
C LEU A 49 -8.17 -6.36 0.39
N SER A 50 -7.32 -7.35 0.09
CA SER A 50 -6.91 -7.66 -1.30
C SER A 50 -8.09 -7.91 -2.22
N SER A 51 -9.08 -8.70 -1.79
CA SER A 51 -10.31 -8.93 -2.58
C SER A 51 -11.13 -7.65 -2.82
N VAL A 52 -11.16 -6.73 -1.85
CA VAL A 52 -11.79 -5.41 -2.03
C VAL A 52 -11.01 -4.58 -3.04
N LEU A 53 -9.68 -4.54 -2.95
CA LEU A 53 -8.83 -3.80 -3.88
C LEU A 53 -8.97 -4.34 -5.31
N ASP A 54 -9.05 -5.65 -5.50
CA ASP A 54 -9.32 -6.28 -6.80
C ASP A 54 -10.66 -5.83 -7.37
N LYS A 55 -11.73 -5.89 -6.56
CA LYS A 55 -13.08 -5.50 -6.97
C LYS A 55 -13.14 -4.04 -7.43
N GLU A 56 -12.47 -3.16 -6.70
CA GLU A 56 -12.42 -1.72 -7.00
C GLU A 56 -11.35 -1.36 -8.04
N SER A 57 -10.70 -2.36 -8.64
CA SER A 57 -9.62 -2.19 -9.64
C SER A 57 -8.45 -1.33 -9.16
N LEU A 58 -8.22 -1.28 -7.84
CA LEU A 58 -7.08 -0.58 -7.26
C LEU A 58 -5.81 -1.42 -7.44
N LYS A 59 -4.74 -0.80 -7.93
CA LYS A 59 -3.42 -1.42 -8.10
C LYS A 59 -2.68 -1.51 -6.76
N TYR A 60 -2.22 -2.73 -6.41
CA TYR A 60 -1.53 -3.02 -5.16
C TYR A 60 -0.51 -4.16 -5.29
N LYS A 61 0.32 -4.33 -4.26
CA LYS A 61 1.26 -5.44 -4.08
C LYS A 61 1.13 -6.10 -2.73
N ILE A 62 1.23 -7.42 -2.73
CA ILE A 62 1.21 -8.28 -1.55
C ILE A 62 2.63 -8.69 -1.18
N TRP A 63 2.93 -8.70 0.12
CA TRP A 63 4.14 -9.32 0.68
C TRP A 63 3.73 -10.58 1.44
N ILE A 64 4.43 -11.67 1.15
CA ILE A 64 4.29 -12.95 1.83
C ILE A 64 5.62 -13.25 2.51
N GLU A 65 5.60 -13.41 3.82
CA GLU A 65 6.79 -13.80 4.59
C GLU A 65 7.02 -15.31 4.50
N TYR A 66 8.28 -15.67 4.34
CA TYR A 66 8.76 -17.06 4.35
C TYR A 66 9.58 -17.33 5.62
N PRO A 67 9.60 -18.58 6.12
CA PRO A 67 9.05 -19.80 5.53
C PRO A 67 7.54 -20.06 5.76
N GLU A 68 6.89 -19.29 6.63
CA GLU A 68 5.51 -19.55 7.09
C GLU A 68 4.44 -19.30 6.01
N ASN A 69 4.80 -18.66 4.90
CA ASN A 69 3.94 -18.37 3.76
C ASN A 69 2.73 -17.50 4.16
N VAL A 70 2.97 -16.52 5.03
CA VAL A 70 1.93 -15.65 5.61
C VAL A 70 1.88 -14.30 4.89
N LEU A 71 0.69 -13.92 4.45
CA LEU A 71 0.42 -12.58 3.93
C LEU A 71 0.57 -11.56 5.07
N SER A 72 1.62 -10.74 5.01
CA SER A 72 2.01 -9.86 6.11
C SER A 72 1.93 -8.37 5.76
N ALA A 73 1.86 -8.00 4.49
CA ALA A 73 1.73 -6.62 4.08
C ALA A 73 1.02 -6.45 2.72
N VAL A 74 0.34 -5.32 2.56
CA VAL A 74 -0.20 -4.83 1.29
C VAL A 74 0.27 -3.39 1.10
N ALA A 75 0.75 -3.03 -0.09
CA ALA A 75 1.03 -1.66 -0.49
C ALA A 75 0.23 -1.31 -1.74
N ILE A 76 -0.43 -0.17 -1.74
CA ILE A 76 -1.15 0.34 -2.92
C ILE A 76 -0.28 1.30 -3.71
N LYS A 77 -0.57 1.43 -5.01
CA LYS A 77 -0.06 2.55 -5.83
C LYS A 77 -0.39 3.88 -5.13
N PRO A 78 0.40 4.95 -5.32
CA PRO A 78 -0.04 6.30 -4.95
C PRO A 78 -1.45 6.63 -5.49
N TYR A 79 -2.31 7.13 -4.61
CA TYR A 79 -3.65 7.65 -4.90
C TYR A 79 -3.90 8.93 -4.13
N TYR A 80 -4.83 9.77 -4.61
CA TYR A 80 -5.37 10.85 -3.79
C TYR A 80 -6.09 10.26 -2.57
N LYS A 81 -5.89 10.88 -1.40
CA LYS A 81 -6.41 10.39 -0.12
C LYS A 81 -7.91 10.12 -0.18
N ASP A 82 -8.67 11.05 -0.75
CA ASP A 82 -10.13 10.94 -0.82
C ASP A 82 -10.62 9.79 -1.70
N THR A 83 -9.81 9.31 -2.65
CA THR A 83 -10.13 8.15 -3.49
C THR A 83 -10.08 6.84 -2.72
N VAL A 84 -9.23 6.74 -1.69
CA VAL A 84 -8.94 5.46 -1.04
C VAL A 84 -9.28 5.43 0.46
N LYS A 85 -9.49 6.59 1.11
CA LYS A 85 -9.64 6.68 2.57
C LYS A 85 -10.68 5.72 3.15
N ASP A 86 -11.79 5.49 2.46
CA ASP A 86 -12.90 4.68 3.00
C ASP A 86 -12.59 3.19 3.09
N TYR A 87 -11.67 2.68 2.27
CA TYR A 87 -11.20 1.29 2.35
C TYR A 87 -10.28 1.06 3.56
N PHE A 88 -9.60 2.11 4.01
CA PHE A 88 -8.53 2.03 5.00
C PHE A 88 -8.89 2.61 6.38
N LYS A 89 -9.96 3.40 6.49
CA LYS A 89 -10.35 4.12 7.73
C LYS A 89 -10.56 3.24 8.97
N LYS A 90 -10.86 1.96 8.77
CA LYS A 90 -11.05 0.99 9.87
C LYS A 90 -9.73 0.52 10.50
N TYR A 91 -8.62 0.66 9.79
CA TYR A 91 -7.31 0.22 10.28
C TYR A 91 -6.64 1.34 11.07
N GLN A 92 -5.95 0.97 12.14
CA GLN A 92 -5.27 1.93 13.00
C GLN A 92 -3.92 2.32 12.39
N LEU A 93 -3.48 3.56 12.65
CA LEU A 93 -2.11 3.97 12.32
C LEU A 93 -1.12 3.04 13.01
N LEU A 94 -0.16 2.49 12.25
CA LEU A 94 0.98 1.79 12.83
C LEU A 94 1.87 2.85 13.50
N ARG A 95 1.62 3.09 14.78
CA ARG A 95 2.51 3.91 15.61
C ARG A 95 3.81 3.13 15.81
N LYS A 96 4.95 3.83 15.83
CA LYS A 96 6.28 3.23 16.03
C LYS A 96 6.22 2.19 17.15
N LEU A 97 6.82 1.01 16.88
CA LEU A 97 7.26 0.09 17.93
C LEU A 97 8.24 0.80 18.86
#